data_AF-A0A2H5N8V5-F1
#
_entry.id   AF-A0A2H5N8V5-F1
#
_cell.length_a   1.000
_cell.length_b   1.000
_cell.length_c   1.000
_cell.angle_alpha   90.00
_cell.angle_beta   90.00
_cell.angle_gamma   90.00
#
_symmetry.space_group_name_H-M   'P 1'
#
loop_
_entity.id
_entity.type
_entity.pdbx_description
1 polymer ?
#
loop_
_entity_poly.entity_id
_entity_poly.type
_entity_poly.pdbx_seq_one_letter_code
_entity_poly.pdbx_strand_id
1 'polypeptide(L)'
;MNVALQLLNLIAKQPAFHQLRTVEQLGYITALRRRNDFGIHGVQFIIQSSVKGPKYIDLRVESFLQMFESKLYEMTSDQFKNNVNALIDMKLEKHKNLNEESGFYWREISDGTLKFDRREAEVAALRQLTQQELIDFFNENIKAGAPRKKTLSVRVYGRLHAPELKEETSESAEPHIVHIDDIFSFRRSQPLYGSFKGGFVQMKL
;
A
#
# COMPACT_ATOMS: atom_id res chain seq x y z
N MET A 1 1.07 -5.77 12.73
CA MET A 1 1.91 -6.49 11.73
C MET A 1 0.99 -7.05 10.68
N ASN A 2 1.25 -6.86 9.38
CA ASN A 2 0.43 -7.43 8.31
C ASN A 2 1.33 -8.06 7.25
N VAL A 3 1.73 -9.32 7.45
CA VAL A 3 2.68 -10.05 6.58
C VAL A 3 2.11 -10.33 5.18
N ALA A 4 0.79 -10.56 5.07
CA ALA A 4 0.10 -10.75 3.79
C ALA A 4 0.26 -9.51 2.89
N LEU A 5 0.06 -8.30 3.45
CA LEU A 5 0.32 -7.05 2.72
C LEU A 5 1.80 -6.91 2.31
N GLN A 6 2.74 -7.37 3.14
CA GLN A 6 4.16 -7.29 2.80
C GLN A 6 4.50 -8.17 1.61
N LEU A 7 3.99 -9.40 1.63
CA LEU A 7 4.16 -10.37 0.55
C LEU A 7 3.46 -9.91 -0.73
N LEU A 8 2.21 -9.44 -0.63
CA LEU A 8 1.46 -8.87 -1.76
C LEU A 8 2.24 -7.73 -2.41
N ASN A 9 2.77 -6.80 -1.62
CA ASN A 9 3.57 -5.69 -2.14
C ASN A 9 4.85 -6.18 -2.83
N LEU A 10 5.54 -7.20 -2.29
CA LEU A 10 6.72 -7.78 -2.93
C LEU A 10 6.37 -8.34 -4.32
N ILE A 11 5.30 -9.12 -4.40
CA ILE A 11 4.83 -9.78 -5.63
C ILE A 11 4.34 -8.75 -6.65
N ALA A 12 3.58 -7.74 -6.20
CA ALA A 12 2.96 -6.75 -7.09
C ALA A 12 3.94 -5.68 -7.61
N LYS A 13 5.08 -5.46 -6.94
CA LYS A 13 6.00 -4.37 -7.26
C LYS A 13 6.56 -4.45 -8.68
N GLN A 14 7.07 -5.62 -9.10
CA GLN A 14 7.64 -5.79 -10.44
C GLN A 14 6.56 -5.74 -11.55
N PRO A 15 5.41 -6.43 -11.42
CA PRO A 15 4.31 -6.30 -12.38
C PRO A 15 3.78 -4.87 -12.50
N ALA A 16 3.60 -4.15 -11.39
CA ALA A 16 3.13 -2.76 -11.40
C ALA A 16 4.10 -1.85 -12.14
N PHE A 17 5.40 -2.01 -11.89
CA PHE A 17 6.42 -1.26 -12.62
C PHE A 17 6.37 -1.62 -14.11
N HIS A 18 6.42 -2.90 -14.47
CA HIS A 18 6.42 -3.31 -15.87
C HIS A 18 5.19 -2.80 -16.64
N GLN A 19 3.99 -3.01 -16.10
CA GLN A 19 2.76 -2.62 -16.78
C GLN A 19 2.64 -1.10 -16.92
N LEU A 20 2.71 -0.37 -15.80
CA LEU A 20 2.41 1.07 -15.78
C LEU A 20 3.57 1.91 -16.31
N ARG A 21 4.82 1.45 -16.17
CA ARG A 21 6.02 2.19 -16.61
C ARG A 21 6.55 1.76 -17.97
N THR A 22 6.65 0.45 -18.21
CA THR A 22 7.32 -0.09 -19.40
C THR A 22 6.34 -0.25 -20.56
N VAL A 23 5.19 -0.87 -20.31
CA VAL A 23 4.19 -1.17 -21.36
C VAL A 23 3.36 0.09 -21.68
N GLU A 24 2.72 0.67 -20.67
CA GLU A 24 1.81 1.81 -20.87
C GLU A 24 2.52 3.16 -20.92
N GLN A 25 3.80 3.20 -20.51
CA GLN A 25 4.64 4.40 -20.55
C GLN A 25 4.01 5.62 -19.86
N LEU A 26 3.28 5.40 -18.75
CA LEU A 26 2.47 6.45 -18.14
C LEU A 26 3.28 7.57 -17.52
N GLY A 27 4.56 7.39 -17.22
CA GLY A 27 5.32 8.42 -16.53
C GLY A 27 6.78 8.07 -16.33
N TYR A 28 7.56 9.02 -15.83
CA TYR A 28 8.96 8.78 -15.48
C TYR A 28 9.06 8.04 -14.13
N ILE A 29 8.27 8.48 -13.14
CA ILE A 29 8.17 7.88 -11.82
C ILE A 29 6.93 6.99 -11.77
N THR A 30 7.13 5.71 -11.49
CA THR A 30 6.07 4.74 -11.21
C THR A 30 6.55 3.88 -10.05
N ALA A 31 5.90 3.98 -8.89
CA ALA A 31 6.28 3.22 -7.71
C ALA A 31 5.04 2.62 -7.03
N LEU A 32 5.14 1.33 -6.68
CA LEU A 32 4.27 0.66 -5.73
C LEU A 32 5.05 0.47 -4.43
N ARG A 33 4.49 0.95 -3.32
CA ARG A 33 5.12 0.88 -2.00
C ARG A 33 4.09 0.54 -0.93
N ARG A 34 4.58 0.00 0.19
CA ARG A 34 3.77 -0.13 1.41
C ARG A 34 3.71 1.21 2.10
N ARG A 35 2.54 1.52 2.64
CA ARG A 35 2.29 2.69 3.47
C ARG A 35 1.96 2.24 4.89
N ASN A 36 2.49 2.96 5.87
CA ASN A 36 2.15 2.80 7.28
C ASN A 36 1.98 4.19 7.87
N ASP A 37 0.74 4.61 8.10
CA ASP A 37 0.43 5.87 8.77
C ASP A 37 -0.17 5.54 10.13
N PHE A 38 0.61 5.73 11.19
CA PHE A 38 0.16 5.53 12.58
C PHE A 38 -0.42 4.15 12.86
N GLY A 39 0.13 3.10 12.24
CA GLY A 39 -0.30 1.71 12.41
C GLY A 39 -1.38 1.27 11.43
N ILE A 40 -1.86 2.16 10.56
CA ILE A 40 -2.75 1.82 9.46
C ILE A 40 -1.92 1.50 8.22
N HIS A 41 -2.10 0.29 7.72
CA HIS A 41 -1.30 -0.24 6.64
C HIS A 41 -2.06 -0.25 5.31
N GLY A 42 -1.36 0.02 4.22
CA GLY A 42 -1.92 -0.06 2.87
C GLY A 42 -0.86 -0.16 1.77
N VAL A 43 -1.31 -0.23 0.53
CA VAL A 43 -0.47 -0.10 -0.67
C VAL A 43 -0.66 1.31 -1.23
N GLN A 44 0.42 1.93 -1.68
CA GLN A 44 0.42 3.24 -2.31
C GLN A 44 1.04 3.15 -3.70
N PHE A 45 0.32 3.67 -4.69
CA PHE A 45 0.84 3.95 -6.02
C PHE A 45 1.27 5.42 -6.07
N ILE A 46 2.46 5.68 -6.60
CA ILE A 46 2.97 7.03 -6.88
C ILE A 46 3.38 7.06 -8.33
N ILE A 47 2.66 7.84 -9.13
CA ILE A 47 2.85 7.93 -10.57
C ILE A 47 2.96 9.40 -10.95
N GLN A 48 4.05 9.77 -11.59
CA GLN A 48 4.27 11.11 -12.14
C GLN A 48 4.30 11.02 -13.67
N SER A 49 3.25 11.57 -14.29
CA SER A 49 3.11 11.66 -15.74
C SER A 49 3.26 13.09 -16.24
N SER A 50 3.80 13.24 -17.44
CA SER A 50 3.73 14.48 -18.23
C SER A 50 2.81 14.37 -19.45
N VAL A 51 2.16 13.21 -19.64
CA VAL A 51 1.42 12.87 -20.87
C VAL A 51 -0.05 12.61 -20.59
N LYS A 52 -0.39 12.10 -19.40
CA LYS A 52 -1.75 11.75 -18.98
C LYS A 52 -2.07 12.43 -17.66
N GLY A 53 -3.29 12.95 -17.52
CA GLY A 53 -3.72 13.52 -16.26
C GLY A 53 -4.04 12.48 -15.19
N PRO A 54 -4.11 12.91 -13.91
CA PRO A 54 -4.34 12.04 -12.77
C PRO A 54 -5.59 11.15 -12.83
N LYS A 55 -6.75 11.62 -13.33
CA LYS A 55 -7.96 10.78 -13.44
C LYS A 55 -7.76 9.58 -14.36
N TYR A 56 -7.06 9.77 -15.49
CA TYR A 56 -6.70 8.66 -16.37
C TYR A 56 -5.76 7.68 -15.66
N ILE A 57 -4.79 8.18 -14.90
CA ILE A 57 -3.86 7.34 -14.13
C ILE A 57 -4.60 6.47 -13.11
N ASP A 58 -5.57 7.02 -12.40
CA ASP A 58 -6.39 6.24 -11.45
C ASP A 58 -7.09 5.06 -12.14
N LEU A 59 -7.68 5.29 -13.32
CA LEU A 59 -8.29 4.24 -14.12
C LEU A 59 -7.29 3.15 -14.52
N ARG A 60 -6.06 3.53 -14.86
CA ARG A 60 -5.00 2.56 -15.20
C ARG A 60 -4.53 1.77 -13.99
N VAL A 61 -4.52 2.36 -12.80
CA VAL A 61 -4.22 1.63 -11.56
C VAL A 61 -5.31 0.59 -11.25
N GLU A 62 -6.59 0.94 -11.40
CA GLU A 62 -7.69 -0.04 -11.24
C GLU A 62 -7.61 -1.16 -12.29
N SER A 63 -7.32 -0.82 -13.55
CA SER A 63 -7.12 -1.82 -14.62
C SER A 63 -5.92 -2.73 -14.33
N PHE A 64 -4.83 -2.18 -13.77
CA PHE A 64 -3.70 -2.97 -13.31
C PHE A 64 -4.10 -3.97 -12.22
N LEU A 65 -4.93 -3.56 -11.25
CA LEU A 65 -5.38 -4.45 -10.18
C LEU A 65 -6.24 -5.61 -10.69
N GLN A 66 -7.08 -5.37 -11.71
CA GLN A 66 -7.84 -6.42 -12.40
C GLN A 66 -6.93 -7.40 -13.13
N MET A 67 -5.91 -6.91 -13.84
CA MET A 67 -4.92 -7.78 -14.49
C MET A 67 -4.08 -8.55 -13.45
N PHE A 68 -3.72 -7.91 -12.34
CA PHE A 68 -2.94 -8.52 -11.28
C PHE A 68 -3.70 -9.63 -10.55
N GLU A 69 -5.04 -9.56 -10.50
CA GLU A 69 -5.90 -10.62 -9.97
C GLU A 69 -5.61 -11.98 -10.64
N SER A 70 -5.64 -12.04 -11.97
CA SER A 70 -5.34 -13.27 -12.72
C SER A 70 -3.95 -13.79 -12.38
N LYS A 71 -2.95 -12.91 -12.34
CA LYS A 71 -1.57 -13.28 -11.98
C LYS A 71 -1.46 -13.84 -10.57
N LEU A 72 -2.25 -13.34 -9.62
CA LEU A 72 -2.23 -13.83 -8.25
C LEU A 72 -2.90 -15.21 -8.13
N TYR A 73 -4.00 -15.44 -8.85
CA TYR A 73 -4.71 -16.72 -8.83
C TYR A 73 -3.97 -17.84 -9.57
N GLU A 74 -3.29 -17.50 -10.66
CA GLU A 74 -2.51 -18.45 -11.47
C GLU A 74 -1.12 -18.74 -10.87
N MET A 75 -0.74 -18.04 -9.79
CA MET A 75 0.55 -18.24 -9.13
C MET A 75 0.67 -19.68 -8.62
N THR A 76 1.74 -20.37 -9.00
CA THR A 76 1.96 -21.75 -8.56
C THR A 76 2.41 -21.80 -7.09
N SER A 77 2.23 -22.96 -6.44
CA SER A 77 2.70 -23.15 -5.06
C SER A 77 4.21 -22.90 -4.93
N ASP A 78 5.00 -23.27 -5.93
CA ASP A 78 6.45 -23.06 -5.92
C ASP A 78 6.81 -21.58 -6.05
N GLN A 79 6.11 -20.83 -6.92
CA GLN A 79 6.27 -19.38 -7.01
C GLN A 79 5.89 -18.69 -5.70
N PHE A 80 4.79 -19.10 -5.07
CA PHE A 80 4.38 -18.61 -3.76
C PHE A 80 5.47 -18.84 -2.71
N LYS A 81 5.97 -20.08 -2.56
CA LYS A 81 7.04 -20.42 -1.62
C LYS A 81 8.32 -19.62 -1.89
N ASN A 82 8.69 -19.44 -3.16
CA ASN A 82 9.86 -18.64 -3.53
C ASN A 82 9.69 -17.17 -3.11
N ASN A 83 8.51 -16.58 -3.30
CA ASN A 83 8.22 -15.22 -2.85
C ASN A 83 8.24 -15.09 -1.31
N VAL A 84 7.71 -16.09 -0.60
CA VAL A 84 7.77 -16.15 0.88
C VAL A 84 9.21 -16.21 1.36
N ASN A 85 10.02 -17.12 0.79
CA ASN A 85 11.43 -17.26 1.16
C ASN A 85 12.23 -16.00 0.85
N ALA A 86 12.03 -15.40 -0.32
CA ALA A 86 12.68 -14.13 -0.66
C ALA A 86 12.33 -13.01 0.34
N LEU A 87 11.08 -12.92 0.80
CA LEU A 87 10.69 -11.95 1.82
C LEU A 87 11.30 -12.25 3.19
N ILE A 88 11.43 -13.53 3.56
CA ILE A 88 12.09 -13.95 4.80
C ILE A 88 13.58 -13.57 4.75
N ASP A 89 14.27 -13.85 3.66
CA ASP A 89 15.69 -13.54 3.50
C ASP A 89 15.94 -12.03 3.60
N MET A 90 15.10 -11.22 2.95
CA MET A 90 15.14 -9.75 3.07
C MET A 90 14.93 -9.25 4.51
N LYS A 91 14.18 -9.98 5.34
CA LYS A 91 13.94 -9.62 6.75
C LYS A 91 15.08 -10.03 7.67
N LEU A 92 15.70 -11.17 7.37
CA LEU A 92 16.82 -11.71 8.15
C LEU A 92 18.16 -11.04 7.79
N GLU A 93 18.21 -10.22 6.73
CA GLU A 93 19.37 -9.42 6.41
C GLU A 93 19.81 -8.58 7.63
N LYS A 94 21.07 -8.77 8.04
CA LYS A 94 21.66 -8.04 9.16
C LYS A 94 21.78 -6.57 8.81
N HIS A 95 21.64 -5.71 9.83
CA HIS A 95 21.92 -4.29 9.69
C HIS A 95 23.37 -4.08 9.22
N LYS A 96 23.57 -3.25 8.20
CA LYS A 96 24.89 -3.00 7.61
C LYS A 96 25.71 -2.02 8.45
N ASN A 97 25.05 -1.24 9.29
CA ASN A 97 25.65 -0.20 10.11
C ASN A 97 24.72 0.16 11.29
N LEU A 98 25.28 0.89 12.26
CA LEU A 98 24.57 1.34 13.45
C LEU A 98 23.37 2.24 13.14
N ASN A 99 23.39 3.00 12.04
CA ASN A 99 22.27 3.87 11.67
C ASN A 99 21.04 3.06 11.25
N GLU A 100 21.24 1.97 10.49
CA GLU A 100 20.15 1.06 10.12
C GLU A 100 19.55 0.34 11.33
N GLU A 101 20.40 -0.11 12.25
CA GLU A 101 19.98 -0.77 13.48
C GLU A 101 19.23 0.20 14.41
N SER A 102 19.81 1.37 14.66
CA SER A 102 19.19 2.43 15.47
C SER A 102 17.87 2.87 14.85
N GLY A 103 17.81 3.04 13.53
CA GLY A 103 16.58 3.42 12.82
C GLY A 103 15.48 2.36 12.90
N PHE A 104 15.82 1.07 12.97
CA PHE A 104 14.85 0.00 13.17
C PHE A 104 14.22 0.07 14.56
N TYR A 105 15.03 0.11 15.63
CA TYR A 105 14.51 0.18 17.00
C TYR A 105 13.83 1.52 17.31
N TRP A 106 14.38 2.62 16.79
CA TRP A 106 13.78 3.94 16.95
C TRP A 106 12.39 4.01 16.34
N ARG A 107 12.12 3.30 15.24
CA ARG A 107 10.77 3.21 14.66
C ARG A 107 9.78 2.55 15.62
N GLU A 108 10.17 1.48 16.31
CA GLU A 108 9.29 0.84 17.30
C GLU A 108 8.92 1.78 18.45
N ILE A 109 9.88 2.60 18.88
CA ILE A 109 9.68 3.63 19.91
C ILE A 109 8.80 4.76 19.36
N SER A 110 9.14 5.29 18.18
CA SER A 110 8.45 6.42 17.58
C SER A 110 7.03 6.07 17.18
N ASP A 111 6.74 4.82 16.82
CA ASP A 111 5.40 4.37 16.44
C ASP A 111 4.59 3.91 17.67
N GLY A 112 5.27 3.67 18.81
CA GLY A 112 4.67 3.23 20.06
C GLY A 112 4.31 1.73 20.09
N THR A 113 4.76 0.97 19.09
CA THR A 113 4.52 -0.49 19.02
C THR A 113 5.43 -1.29 19.94
N LEU A 114 6.62 -0.76 20.25
CA LEU A 114 7.63 -1.37 21.13
C LEU A 114 7.93 -2.85 20.83
N LYS A 115 7.76 -3.25 19.56
CA LYS A 115 7.92 -4.64 19.14
C LYS A 115 9.33 -4.86 18.63
N PHE A 116 10.28 -4.95 19.55
CA PHE A 116 11.70 -5.12 19.21
C PHE A 116 12.01 -6.50 18.60
N ASP A 117 11.19 -7.51 18.87
CA ASP A 117 11.21 -8.86 18.27
C ASP A 117 10.46 -8.95 16.92
N ARG A 118 10.21 -7.80 16.24
CA ARG A 118 9.36 -7.76 15.04
C ARG A 118 9.91 -8.63 13.90
N ARG A 119 11.22 -8.70 13.73
CA ARG A 119 11.82 -9.50 12.64
C ARG A 119 11.47 -10.97 12.81
N GLU A 120 11.67 -11.50 14.02
CA GLU A 120 11.41 -12.88 14.40
C GLU A 120 9.91 -13.18 14.29
N ALA A 121 9.06 -12.30 14.83
CA ALA A 121 7.61 -12.47 14.78
C ALA A 121 7.05 -12.44 13.36
N GLU A 122 7.53 -11.52 12.50
CA GLU A 122 7.07 -11.45 11.11
C GLU A 122 7.60 -12.63 10.28
N VAL A 123 8.81 -13.13 10.54
CA VAL A 123 9.33 -14.35 9.90
C VAL A 123 8.53 -15.58 10.33
N ALA A 124 8.20 -15.72 11.61
CA ALA A 124 7.37 -16.81 12.11
C ALA A 124 5.98 -16.79 11.45
N ALA A 125 5.36 -15.61 11.35
CA ALA A 125 4.08 -15.44 10.67
C ALA A 125 4.16 -15.75 9.16
N LEU A 126 5.25 -15.33 8.49
CA LEU A 126 5.45 -15.63 7.06
C LEU A 126 5.60 -17.12 6.77
N ARG A 127 6.23 -17.88 7.67
CA ARG A 127 6.38 -19.34 7.53
C ARG A 127 5.06 -20.10 7.65
N GLN A 128 4.06 -19.50 8.32
CA GLN A 128 2.73 -20.07 8.50
C GLN A 128 1.73 -19.56 7.46
N LEU A 129 2.04 -18.46 6.78
CA LEU A 129 1.15 -17.85 5.79
C LEU A 129 0.90 -18.79 4.61
N THR A 130 -0.37 -19.02 4.33
CA THR A 130 -0.82 -19.84 3.20
C THR A 130 -1.11 -18.98 1.97
N GLN A 131 -1.08 -19.61 0.79
CA GLN A 131 -1.45 -18.94 -0.45
C GLN A 131 -2.93 -18.50 -0.45
N GLN A 132 -3.81 -19.29 0.17
CA GLN A 132 -5.23 -18.96 0.28
C GLN A 132 -5.44 -17.70 1.13
N GLU A 133 -4.77 -17.57 2.29
CA GLU A 133 -4.85 -16.36 3.12
C GLU A 133 -4.35 -15.11 2.39
N LEU A 134 -3.34 -15.23 1.53
CA LEU A 134 -2.88 -14.12 0.68
C LEU A 134 -3.96 -13.72 -0.35
N ILE A 135 -4.60 -14.71 -0.98
CA ILE A 135 -5.68 -14.50 -1.95
C ILE A 135 -6.90 -13.86 -1.28
N ASP A 136 -7.32 -14.37 -0.12
CA ASP A 136 -8.44 -13.84 0.64
C ASP A 136 -8.16 -12.41 1.08
N PHE A 137 -6.94 -12.14 1.57
CA PHE A 137 -6.51 -10.78 1.90
C PHE A 137 -6.61 -9.83 0.70
N PHE A 138 -6.17 -10.26 -0.49
CA PHE A 138 -6.29 -9.47 -1.72
C PHE A 138 -7.75 -9.20 -2.10
N ASN A 139 -8.59 -10.25 -2.06
CA ASN A 139 -9.99 -10.19 -2.46
C ASN A 139 -10.84 -9.31 -1.53
N GLU A 140 -10.54 -9.31 -0.25
CA GLU A 140 -11.27 -8.49 0.72
C GLU A 140 -10.85 -7.03 0.71
N ASN A 141 -9.55 -6.75 0.50
CA ASN A 141 -8.97 -5.43 0.83
C ASN A 141 -8.41 -4.64 -0.35
N ILE A 142 -7.97 -5.30 -1.43
CA ILE A 142 -7.14 -4.66 -2.48
C ILE A 142 -7.75 -4.76 -3.88
N LYS A 143 -8.38 -5.89 -4.21
CA LYS A 143 -9.00 -6.15 -5.51
C LYS A 143 -9.93 -4.99 -5.93
N ALA A 144 -10.03 -4.73 -7.23
CA ALA A 144 -10.98 -3.76 -7.76
C ALA A 144 -12.41 -4.13 -7.34
N GLY A 145 -13.11 -3.21 -6.68
CA GLY A 145 -14.45 -3.49 -6.12
C GLY A 145 -14.47 -4.35 -4.86
N ALA A 146 -13.32 -4.59 -4.21
CA ALA A 146 -13.26 -5.36 -2.98
C ALA A 146 -14.10 -4.72 -1.84
N PRO A 147 -14.79 -5.53 -1.02
CA PRO A 147 -15.80 -5.03 -0.09
C PRO A 147 -15.24 -4.16 1.03
N ARG A 148 -13.97 -4.35 1.42
CA ARG A 148 -13.31 -3.55 2.47
C ARG A 148 -12.29 -2.56 1.91
N LYS A 149 -12.21 -2.42 0.58
CA LYS A 149 -11.27 -1.50 -0.06
C LYS A 149 -11.64 -0.06 0.29
N LYS A 150 -10.65 0.67 0.79
CA LYS A 150 -10.72 2.12 1.02
C LYS A 150 -9.64 2.79 0.20
N THR A 151 -10.03 3.69 -0.69
CA THR A 151 -9.12 4.39 -1.60
C THR A 151 -9.09 5.88 -1.26
N LEU A 152 -7.89 6.45 -1.24
CA LEU A 152 -7.67 7.89 -1.26
C LEU A 152 -6.79 8.21 -2.46
N SER A 153 -7.31 8.97 -3.42
CA SER A 153 -6.55 9.49 -4.55
C SER A 153 -6.21 10.95 -4.31
N VAL A 154 -4.93 11.31 -4.47
CA VAL A 154 -4.47 12.70 -4.42
C VAL A 154 -3.98 13.06 -5.82
N ARG A 155 -4.79 13.86 -6.51
CA ARG A 155 -4.56 14.24 -7.90
C ARG A 155 -3.91 15.61 -7.98
N VAL A 156 -2.72 15.69 -8.57
CA VAL A 156 -2.01 16.95 -8.79
C VAL A 156 -1.89 17.20 -10.29
N TYR A 157 -2.53 18.27 -10.78
CA TYR A 157 -2.57 18.60 -12.20
C TYR A 157 -1.42 19.55 -12.54
N GLY A 158 -0.58 19.12 -13.49
CA GLY A 158 0.38 20.01 -14.13
C GLY A 158 -0.31 21.01 -15.05
N ARG A 159 0.39 22.09 -15.43
CA ARG A 159 -0.14 23.17 -16.28
C ARG A 159 -0.80 22.68 -17.57
N LEU A 160 -0.23 21.65 -18.20
CA LEU A 160 -0.75 21.07 -19.45
C LEU A 160 -2.09 20.35 -19.28
N HIS A 161 -2.41 19.90 -18.06
CA HIS A 161 -3.65 19.20 -17.71
C HIS A 161 -4.64 20.10 -16.95
N ALA A 162 -4.43 21.43 -16.93
CA ALA A 162 -5.37 22.37 -16.33
C ALA A 162 -6.80 22.32 -16.93
N PRO A 163 -7.00 22.03 -18.23
CA PRO A 163 -8.34 21.82 -18.78
C PRO A 163 -9.07 20.62 -18.13
N GLU A 164 -8.37 19.50 -17.94
CA GLU A 164 -8.93 18.29 -17.33
C GLU A 164 -9.39 18.54 -15.88
N LEU A 165 -8.64 19.34 -15.12
CA LEU A 165 -9.05 19.77 -13.78
C LEU A 165 -10.37 20.57 -13.80
N LYS A 166 -10.57 21.43 -14.79
CA LYS A 166 -11.80 22.24 -14.91
C LYS A 166 -13.01 21.37 -15.25
N GLU A 167 -12.81 20.39 -16.12
CA GLU A 167 -13.86 19.41 -16.47
C GLU A 167 -14.25 18.60 -15.22
N GLU A 168 -13.27 18.05 -14.50
CA GLU A 168 -13.54 17.24 -13.30
C GLU A 168 -14.19 18.00 -12.14
N THR A 169 -13.89 19.29 -11.99
CA THR A 169 -14.53 20.13 -10.96
C THR A 169 -15.94 20.58 -11.36
N SER A 170 -16.30 20.47 -12.64
CA SER A 170 -17.62 20.81 -13.16
C SER A 170 -18.55 19.59 -13.25
N GLU A 171 -17.98 18.37 -13.29
CA GLU A 171 -18.74 17.12 -13.25
C GLU A 171 -19.34 16.85 -11.86
N SER A 172 -20.58 16.37 -11.83
CA SER A 172 -21.16 15.85 -10.60
C SER A 172 -20.44 14.56 -10.19
N ALA A 173 -20.00 14.49 -8.93
CA ALA A 173 -19.35 13.30 -8.40
C ALA A 173 -20.20 12.03 -8.60
N GLU A 174 -19.56 10.94 -9.03
CA GLU A 174 -20.18 9.62 -9.04
C GLU A 174 -20.65 9.25 -7.62
N PRO A 175 -21.75 8.48 -7.46
CA PRO A 175 -22.36 8.23 -6.15
C PRO A 175 -21.44 7.53 -5.13
N HIS A 176 -20.32 6.95 -5.58
CA HIS A 176 -19.34 6.26 -4.73
C HIS A 176 -18.03 7.05 -4.52
N ILE A 177 -17.93 8.27 -5.06
CA ILE A 177 -16.75 9.12 -4.97
C ILE A 177 -17.11 10.36 -4.15
N VAL A 178 -16.29 10.64 -3.12
CA VAL A 178 -16.41 11.86 -2.33
C VAL A 178 -15.28 12.81 -2.72
N HIS A 179 -15.63 13.94 -3.34
CA HIS A 179 -14.68 15.02 -3.57
C HIS A 179 -14.43 15.77 -2.25
N ILE A 180 -13.15 16.01 -1.94
CA ILE A 180 -12.75 16.66 -0.69
C ILE A 180 -12.34 18.10 -1.00
N ASP A 181 -13.26 19.03 -0.81
CA ASP A 181 -13.00 20.46 -1.00
C ASP A 181 -12.36 21.11 0.24
N ASP A 182 -12.72 20.63 1.44
CA ASP A 182 -12.12 21.04 2.71
C ASP A 182 -11.62 19.83 3.51
N ILE A 183 -10.30 19.75 3.67
CA ILE A 183 -9.64 18.66 4.37
C ILE A 183 -10.02 18.61 5.86
N PHE A 184 -10.30 19.76 6.49
CA PHE A 184 -10.63 19.79 7.92
C PHE A 184 -12.03 19.23 8.19
N SER A 185 -13.00 19.61 7.37
CA SER A 185 -14.36 19.09 7.45
C SER A 185 -14.42 17.61 7.11
N PHE A 186 -13.68 17.17 6.09
CA PHE A 186 -13.56 15.73 5.79
C PHE A 186 -12.96 14.96 6.98
N ARG A 187 -11.86 15.44 7.58
CA ARG A 187 -11.28 14.77 8.75
C ARG A 187 -12.23 14.68 9.94
N ARG A 188 -13.07 15.69 10.17
CA ARG A 188 -14.07 15.71 11.25
C ARG A 188 -15.25 14.77 10.99
N SER A 189 -15.57 14.46 9.74
CA SER A 189 -16.69 13.58 9.38
C SER A 189 -16.33 12.09 9.42
N GLN A 190 -15.04 11.75 9.49
CA GLN A 190 -14.59 10.36 9.49
C GLN A 190 -14.30 9.84 10.91
N PRO A 191 -14.57 8.55 11.20
CA PRO A 191 -14.12 7.94 12.43
C PRO A 191 -12.59 7.83 12.47
N LEU A 192 -12.03 7.90 13.67
CA LEU A 192 -10.59 7.69 13.88
C LEU A 192 -10.30 6.24 14.21
N TYR A 193 -9.16 5.75 13.73
CA TYR A 193 -8.64 4.45 14.14
C TYR A 193 -8.01 4.52 15.54
N GLY A 194 -7.95 3.37 16.22
CA GLY A 194 -7.25 3.25 17.50
C GLY A 194 -5.77 3.57 17.37
N SER A 195 -5.19 4.17 18.42
CA SER A 195 -3.77 4.52 18.49
C SER A 195 -3.00 3.48 19.30
N PHE A 196 -1.82 3.11 18.81
CA PHE A 196 -0.85 2.31 19.57
C PHE A 196 -0.11 3.15 20.63
N LYS A 197 -0.14 4.49 20.51
CA LYS A 197 0.39 5.41 21.51
C LYS A 197 -0.69 5.74 22.54
N GLY A 198 -0.41 5.47 23.82
CA GLY A 198 -1.25 5.91 24.95
C GLY A 198 -1.86 4.80 25.82
N GLY A 199 -1.56 3.51 25.57
CA GLY A 199 -2.06 2.39 26.39
C GLY A 199 -1.35 2.19 27.74
N PHE A 200 -0.38 3.02 28.10
CA PHE A 200 0.45 2.85 29.31
C PHE A 200 -0.13 3.51 30.57
N VAL A 201 -1.44 3.37 30.83
CA VAL A 201 -2.00 3.81 32.12
C VAL A 201 -1.61 2.85 33.27
N GLN A 202 -1.05 1.67 32.99
CA GLN A 202 -0.51 0.79 34.03
C GLN A 202 0.73 0.03 33.56
N MET A 203 1.89 0.68 33.58
CA MET A 203 3.15 -0.02 33.83
C MET A 203 3.73 0.57 35.10
N LYS A 204 3.52 -0.11 36.23
CA LYS A 204 4.35 0.08 37.40
C LYS A 204 5.72 -0.50 37.06
N LEU A 205 6.75 0.34 37.20
CA LEU A 205 8.16 -0.03 37.18
C LEU A 205 8.45 -1.17 38.16
#